data_AF-A0A7J3TC99-F1
#
_entry.id   AF-A0A7J3TC99-F1
#
_cell.length_a   1.000
_cell.length_b   1.000
_cell.length_c   1.000
_cell.angle_alpha   90.00
_cell.angle_beta   90.00
_cell.angle_gamma   90.00
#
_symmetry.space_group_name_H-M   'P 1'
#
loop_
_entity.id
_entity.type
_entity.pdbx_description
1 polymer ?
#
loop_
_entity_poly.entity_id
_entity_poly.type
_entity_poly.pdbx_seq_one_letter_code
_entity_poly.pdbx_strand_id
1 'polypeptide(L)'
;MKSSIVKYNRITAPVLAVAFSTLALFAAIYVYEAFLFLIPVIVFFSFHFTKLYRLRTRIVGGLVIFIIVAMISAGISTSVIYTTDPVVTDHYTNLSVQTQVTPYAGIYSSYNFTMKVLDGVHLNPDYVTLAINTTAFQKNVTADEMHYYTNTSGDQVFYYVYTNPPSDIYSYNFTFQNQTGATLYTGFGTGSGPDTLSISSTFKELFIVTVINDVIIFEIILVAGIFIARSFSNSARNRVRPPQRPKQPDAMDQNNNQ
;
A
#
# COMPACT_ATOMS: atom_id res chain seq x y z
N MET A 1 12.58 -35.21 1.43
CA MET A 1 12.11 -33.79 1.43
C MET A 1 10.95 -33.53 2.40
N LYS A 2 9.83 -34.28 2.35
CA LYS A 2 8.69 -34.12 3.29
C LYS A 2 9.04 -34.22 4.79
N SER A 3 10.00 -35.06 5.19
CA SER A 3 10.36 -35.24 6.61
C SER A 3 11.10 -34.03 7.19
N SER A 4 11.98 -33.38 6.43
CA SER A 4 12.76 -32.22 6.90
C SER A 4 11.90 -30.98 7.11
N ILE A 5 10.96 -30.70 6.21
CA ILE A 5 10.07 -29.52 6.29
C ILE A 5 9.19 -29.58 7.54
N VAL A 6 8.64 -30.75 7.85
CA VAL A 6 7.80 -30.96 9.03
C VAL A 6 8.65 -30.99 10.31
N LYS A 7 9.87 -31.54 10.25
CA LYS A 7 10.80 -31.60 11.40
C LYS A 7 11.24 -30.21 11.87
N TYR A 8 11.40 -29.26 10.94
CA TYR A 8 11.83 -27.87 11.24
C TYR A 8 10.72 -26.85 11.01
N ASN A 9 9.45 -27.24 11.18
CA ASN A 9 8.28 -26.42 10.86
C ASN A 9 8.22 -25.06 11.57
N ARG A 10 8.87 -24.91 12.73
CA ARG A 10 8.97 -23.64 13.44
C ARG A 10 9.81 -22.59 12.70
N ILE A 11 10.67 -23.01 11.79
CA ILE A 11 11.54 -22.13 10.98
C ILE A 11 11.06 -22.13 9.53
N THR A 12 10.76 -23.30 8.97
CA THR A 12 10.35 -23.41 7.56
C THR A 12 9.01 -22.73 7.29
N ALA A 13 8.05 -22.75 8.23
CA ALA A 13 6.76 -22.11 7.99
C ALA A 13 6.84 -20.58 7.94
N PRO A 14 7.50 -19.89 8.90
CA PRO A 14 7.71 -18.45 8.80
C PRO A 14 8.50 -18.05 7.54
N VAL A 15 9.55 -18.78 7.19
CA VAL A 15 10.37 -18.46 6.01
C VAL A 15 9.55 -18.55 4.72
N LEU A 16 8.78 -19.62 4.53
CA LEU A 16 7.91 -19.77 3.36
C LEU A 16 6.81 -18.70 3.35
N ALA A 17 6.21 -18.42 4.50
CA ALA A 17 5.18 -17.41 4.61
C ALA A 17 5.70 -16.02 4.22
N VAL A 18 6.86 -15.59 4.76
CA VAL A 18 7.48 -14.32 4.37
C VAL A 18 7.79 -14.31 2.87
N ALA A 19 8.45 -15.34 2.34
CA ALA A 19 8.83 -15.38 0.93
C ALA A 19 7.62 -15.25 -0.02
N PHE A 20 6.55 -16.02 0.22
CA PHE A 20 5.35 -15.97 -0.61
C PHE A 20 4.52 -14.71 -0.37
N SER A 21 4.45 -14.20 0.85
CA SER A 21 3.77 -12.93 1.14
C SER A 21 4.49 -11.75 0.50
N THR A 22 5.81 -11.75 0.45
CA THR A 22 6.60 -10.75 -0.28
C THR A 22 6.34 -10.84 -1.79
N LEU A 23 6.23 -12.04 -2.37
CA LEU A 23 5.84 -12.19 -3.78
C LEU A 23 4.44 -11.66 -4.05
N ALA A 24 3.47 -11.92 -3.17
CA ALA A 24 2.11 -11.38 -3.28
C ALA A 24 2.11 -9.85 -3.15
N LEU A 25 2.94 -9.29 -2.28
CA LEU A 25 3.15 -7.85 -2.15
C LEU A 25 3.70 -7.22 -3.45
N PHE A 26 4.71 -7.84 -4.08
CA PHE A 26 5.21 -7.39 -5.38
C PHE A 26 4.10 -7.41 -6.44
N ALA A 27 3.32 -8.50 -6.51
CA ALA A 27 2.18 -8.56 -7.42
C ALA A 27 1.14 -7.48 -7.12
N ALA A 28 0.94 -7.12 -5.85
CA ALA A 28 0.00 -6.07 -5.48
C ALA A 28 0.44 -4.69 -5.97
N ILE A 29 1.71 -4.35 -5.79
CA ILE A 29 2.26 -3.04 -6.15
C ILE A 29 2.30 -2.85 -7.67
N TYR A 30 2.71 -3.88 -8.43
CA TYR A 30 3.00 -3.74 -9.86
C TYR A 30 1.92 -4.30 -10.80
N VAL A 31 0.96 -5.07 -10.29
CA VAL A 31 -0.06 -5.71 -11.14
C VAL A 31 -1.47 -5.34 -10.70
N TYR A 32 -1.85 -5.66 -9.46
CA TYR A 32 -3.21 -5.41 -8.98
C TYR A 32 -3.31 -5.41 -7.45
N GLU A 33 -3.75 -4.29 -6.87
CA GLU A 33 -3.76 -4.05 -5.41
C GLU A 33 -4.45 -5.14 -4.60
N ALA A 34 -5.48 -5.80 -5.15
CA ALA A 34 -6.22 -6.85 -4.44
C ALA A 34 -5.37 -8.07 -4.07
N PHE A 35 -4.17 -8.24 -4.64
CA PHE A 35 -3.23 -9.29 -4.21
C PHE A 35 -2.77 -9.11 -2.75
N LEU A 36 -2.91 -7.93 -2.14
CA LEU A 36 -2.64 -7.74 -0.70
C LEU A 36 -3.51 -8.66 0.18
N PHE A 37 -4.76 -8.92 -0.20
CA PHE A 37 -5.66 -9.82 0.54
C PHE A 37 -5.20 -11.28 0.54
N LEU A 38 -4.27 -11.65 -0.35
CA LEU A 38 -3.67 -12.98 -0.40
C LEU A 38 -2.65 -13.20 0.73
N ILE A 39 -2.05 -12.14 1.29
CA ILE A 39 -1.02 -12.21 2.33
C ILE A 39 -1.48 -13.05 3.55
N PRO A 40 -2.61 -12.75 4.23
CA PRO A 40 -3.07 -13.55 5.35
C PRO A 40 -3.43 -14.99 4.96
N VAL A 41 -3.91 -15.21 3.74
CA VAL A 41 -4.24 -16.53 3.19
C VAL A 41 -2.97 -17.38 3.01
N ILE A 42 -1.90 -16.80 2.47
CA ILE A 42 -0.58 -17.42 2.33
C ILE A 42 -0.01 -17.82 3.70
N VAL A 43 -0.07 -16.92 4.68
CA VAL A 43 0.40 -17.20 6.05
C VAL A 43 -0.38 -18.36 6.65
N PHE A 44 -1.71 -18.34 6.53
CA PHE A 44 -2.58 -19.41 6.99
C PHE A 44 -2.21 -20.76 6.36
N PHE A 45 -2.09 -20.84 5.04
CA PHE A 45 -1.77 -22.09 4.34
C PHE A 45 -0.35 -22.56 4.62
N SER A 46 0.61 -21.64 4.75
CA SER A 46 1.98 -21.96 5.12
C SER A 46 2.03 -22.64 6.49
N PHE A 47 1.33 -22.11 7.49
CA PHE A 47 1.20 -22.75 8.81
C PHE A 47 0.38 -24.04 8.79
N HIS A 48 -0.60 -24.16 7.90
CA HIS A 48 -1.41 -25.36 7.76
C HIS A 48 -0.58 -26.53 7.21
N PHE A 49 0.09 -26.34 6.08
CA PHE A 49 0.80 -27.42 5.37
C PHE A 49 2.11 -27.83 6.05
N THR A 50 2.73 -26.94 6.81
CA THR A 50 3.90 -27.25 7.66
C THR A 50 3.53 -27.86 9.02
N LYS A 51 2.23 -28.04 9.30
CA LYS A 51 1.70 -28.65 10.53
C LYS A 51 1.94 -27.84 11.81
N LEU A 52 2.07 -26.52 11.70
CA LEU A 52 2.17 -25.65 12.86
C LEU A 52 0.75 -25.35 13.37
N TYR A 53 0.11 -26.27 14.12
CA TYR A 53 -1.33 -26.18 14.47
C TYR A 53 -1.65 -25.43 15.76
N ARG A 54 -0.66 -25.12 16.60
CA ARG A 54 -0.91 -24.49 17.90
C ARG A 54 -1.40 -23.05 17.70
N LEU A 55 -2.59 -22.74 18.23
CA LEU A 55 -3.24 -21.42 18.08
C LEU A 55 -2.32 -20.27 18.49
N ARG A 56 -1.76 -20.31 19.71
CA ARG A 56 -0.84 -19.28 20.22
C ARG A 56 0.35 -19.07 19.29
N THR A 57 0.91 -20.15 18.74
CA THR A 57 2.07 -20.06 17.84
C THR A 57 1.68 -19.47 16.47
N ARG A 58 0.46 -19.74 15.99
CA ARG A 58 -0.03 -19.16 14.74
C ARG A 58 -0.31 -17.67 14.83
N ILE A 59 -0.93 -17.22 15.93
CA ILE A 59 -1.23 -15.80 16.15
C ILE A 59 0.08 -15.01 16.28
N VAL A 60 0.96 -15.43 17.20
CA VAL A 60 2.25 -14.74 17.40
C VAL A 60 3.13 -14.84 16.14
N GLY A 61 3.14 -15.99 15.48
CA GLY A 61 3.89 -16.17 14.23
C GLY A 61 3.34 -15.32 13.09
N GLY A 62 2.02 -15.22 12.97
CA GLY A 62 1.33 -14.39 11.98
C GLY A 62 1.68 -12.92 12.16
N LEU A 63 1.51 -12.40 13.38
CA LEU A 63 1.88 -11.04 13.73
C LEU A 63 3.33 -10.70 13.35
N VAL A 64 4.29 -11.55 13.69
CA VAL A 64 5.71 -11.34 13.34
C VAL A 64 5.91 -11.30 11.83
N ILE A 65 5.27 -12.22 11.08
CA ILE A 65 5.37 -12.24 9.61
C ILE A 65 4.76 -10.97 9.02
N PHE A 66 3.58 -10.54 9.49
CA PHE A 66 2.92 -9.33 8.99
C PHE A 66 3.75 -8.08 9.28
N ILE A 67 4.40 -7.97 10.44
CA ILE A 67 5.34 -6.88 10.73
C ILE A 67 6.51 -6.89 9.75
N ILE A 68 7.11 -8.06 9.48
CA ILE A 68 8.22 -8.18 8.52
C ILE A 68 7.77 -7.77 7.11
N VAL A 69 6.60 -8.23 6.67
CA VAL A 69 6.04 -7.88 5.36
C VAL A 69 5.72 -6.39 5.28
N ALA A 70 5.21 -5.78 6.36
CA ALA A 70 4.99 -4.34 6.45
C ALA A 70 6.31 -3.54 6.35
N MET A 71 7.39 -4.00 7.00
CA MET A 71 8.71 -3.38 6.85
C MET A 71 9.21 -3.43 5.41
N ILE A 72 9.04 -4.58 4.74
CA ILE A 72 9.43 -4.76 3.33
C ILE A 72 8.59 -3.84 2.42
N SER A 73 7.27 -3.78 2.65
CA SER A 73 6.35 -2.90 1.93
C SER A 73 6.76 -1.44 2.02
N ALA A 74 6.97 -0.94 3.25
CA ALA A 74 7.44 0.41 3.48
C ALA A 74 8.77 0.69 2.78
N GLY A 75 9.72 -0.25 2.83
CA GLY A 75 11.01 -0.11 2.16
C GLY A 75 10.90 0.01 0.64
N ILE A 76 10.08 -0.83 0.01
CA ILE A 76 9.82 -0.78 -1.44
C ILE A 76 9.15 0.54 -1.80
N SER A 77 8.08 0.92 -1.10
CA SER A 77 7.33 2.15 -1.37
C SER A 77 8.18 3.40 -1.19
N THR A 78 9.00 3.47 -0.13
CA THR A 78 9.98 4.56 0.04
C THR A 78 10.97 4.60 -1.11
N SER A 79 11.50 3.45 -1.54
CA SER A 79 12.41 3.42 -2.70
C SER A 79 11.72 3.98 -3.94
N VAL A 80 10.49 3.57 -4.25
CA VAL A 80 9.74 4.05 -5.42
C VAL A 80 9.55 5.56 -5.36
N ILE A 81 9.18 6.11 -4.20
CA ILE A 81 9.04 7.57 -4.01
C ILE A 81 10.35 8.31 -4.28
N TYR A 82 11.50 7.77 -3.86
CA TYR A 82 12.79 8.45 -3.97
C TYR A 82 13.50 8.23 -5.32
N THR A 83 13.04 7.30 -6.13
CA THR A 83 13.64 7.01 -7.45
C THR A 83 12.77 7.42 -8.62
N THR A 84 11.50 7.70 -8.39
CA THR A 84 10.54 8.05 -9.44
C THR A 84 10.22 9.53 -9.34
N ASP A 85 10.48 10.28 -10.41
CA ASP A 85 9.94 11.63 -10.58
C ASP A 85 8.62 11.52 -11.35
N PRO A 86 7.47 11.39 -10.67
CA PRO A 86 6.20 11.17 -11.34
C PRO A 86 5.83 12.37 -12.20
N VAL A 87 5.38 12.06 -13.42
CA VAL A 87 4.78 13.03 -14.34
C VAL A 87 3.30 12.74 -14.39
N VAL A 88 2.48 13.72 -13.99
CA VAL A 88 1.02 13.63 -14.05
C VAL A 88 0.58 14.25 -15.37
N THR A 89 -0.15 13.50 -16.20
CA THR A 89 -0.71 14.01 -17.45
C THR A 89 -2.22 14.09 -17.33
N ASP A 90 -2.76 15.30 -17.50
CA ASP A 90 -4.18 15.58 -17.54
C ASP A 90 -4.61 15.97 -18.96
N HIS A 91 -5.80 15.53 -19.35
CA HIS A 91 -6.44 15.93 -20.60
C HIS A 91 -7.76 16.64 -20.30
N TYR A 92 -7.87 17.92 -20.68
CA TYR A 92 -9.07 18.73 -20.52
C TYR A 92 -9.57 19.23 -21.87
N THR A 93 -10.64 18.65 -22.37
CA THR A 93 -11.25 18.96 -23.68
C THR A 93 -10.24 18.90 -24.84
N ASN A 94 -9.54 20.01 -25.12
CA ASN A 94 -8.53 20.16 -26.19
C ASN A 94 -7.15 20.56 -25.65
N LEU A 95 -6.94 20.47 -24.33
CA LEU A 95 -5.72 20.86 -23.64
C LEU A 95 -5.12 19.62 -22.97
N SER A 96 -3.89 19.29 -23.33
CA SER A 96 -3.12 18.25 -22.67
C SER A 96 -2.05 18.92 -21.81
N VAL A 97 -2.04 18.65 -20.51
CA VAL A 97 -1.11 19.27 -19.56
C VAL A 97 -0.32 18.19 -18.83
N GLN A 98 0.99 18.33 -18.82
CA GLN A 98 1.89 17.55 -17.99
C GLN A 98 2.37 18.38 -16.81
N THR A 99 2.31 17.84 -15.61
CA THR A 99 2.88 18.46 -14.42
C THR A 99 3.88 17.52 -13.77
N GLN A 100 4.94 18.11 -13.23
CA GLN A 100 5.98 17.36 -12.52
C GLN A 100 6.67 18.26 -11.49
N VAL A 101 7.27 17.62 -10.48
CA VAL A 101 8.17 18.27 -9.53
C VAL A 101 9.53 17.60 -9.60
N THR A 102 10.60 18.39 -9.65
CA THR A 102 11.97 17.88 -9.71
C THR A 102 12.90 18.61 -8.74
N PRO A 103 13.66 17.90 -7.89
CA PRO A 103 13.52 16.46 -7.60
C PRO A 103 12.18 16.18 -6.90
N TYR A 104 11.59 14.99 -7.05
CA TYR A 104 10.31 14.71 -6.38
C TYR A 104 10.47 14.52 -4.86
N ALA A 105 11.51 13.82 -4.41
CA ALA A 105 11.69 13.47 -3.02
C ALA A 105 13.14 13.60 -2.53
N GLY A 106 13.32 13.86 -1.24
CA GLY A 106 14.60 14.04 -0.56
C GLY A 106 14.77 15.44 0.01
N ILE A 107 15.94 15.75 0.55
CA ILE A 107 16.22 17.06 1.17
C ILE A 107 17.10 17.88 0.22
N TYR A 108 16.50 18.85 -0.46
CA TYR A 108 17.17 19.74 -1.39
C TYR A 108 16.91 21.21 -1.04
N SER A 109 17.82 22.09 -1.44
CA SER A 109 17.68 23.54 -1.27
C SER A 109 16.64 24.15 -2.20
N SER A 110 16.22 23.44 -3.25
CA SER A 110 15.30 23.95 -4.26
C SER A 110 14.55 22.84 -4.96
N TYR A 111 13.28 23.11 -5.28
CA TYR A 111 12.39 22.22 -6.02
C TYR A 111 11.72 22.97 -7.15
N ASN A 112 11.69 22.37 -8.33
CA ASN A 112 11.07 22.95 -9.50
C ASN A 112 9.70 22.33 -9.72
N PHE A 113 8.66 23.16 -9.63
CA PHE A 113 7.31 22.81 -10.04
C PHE A 113 7.18 23.21 -11.50
N THR A 114 6.88 22.24 -12.37
CA THR A 114 6.82 22.48 -13.81
C THR A 114 5.46 22.03 -14.34
N MET A 115 4.85 22.89 -15.16
CA MET A 115 3.70 22.59 -15.99
C MET A 115 4.09 22.72 -17.46
N LYS A 116 3.78 21.72 -18.26
CA LYS A 116 4.01 21.67 -19.68
C LYS A 116 2.67 21.51 -20.40
N VAL A 117 2.32 22.49 -21.22
CA VAL A 117 1.15 22.45 -22.10
C VAL A 117 1.58 21.83 -23.43
N LEU A 118 0.96 20.70 -23.76
CA LEU A 118 1.29 19.91 -24.95
C LEU A 118 0.43 20.31 -26.15
N ASP A 119 0.72 19.68 -27.29
CA ASP A 119 -0.07 19.73 -28.52
C ASP A 119 -0.15 21.13 -29.15
N GLY A 120 0.84 21.98 -28.87
CA GLY A 120 0.98 23.31 -29.48
C GLY A 120 -0.13 24.30 -29.08
N VAL A 121 -0.93 23.99 -28.06
CA VAL A 121 -1.91 24.94 -27.51
C VAL A 121 -1.18 26.08 -26.83
N HIS A 122 -1.53 27.32 -27.19
CA HIS A 122 -0.91 28.51 -26.63
C HIS A 122 -1.84 29.17 -25.61
N LEU A 123 -1.44 29.09 -24.35
CA LEU A 123 -2.01 29.79 -23.21
C LEU A 123 -1.27 31.12 -23.02
N ASN A 124 -1.97 32.12 -22.48
CA ASN A 124 -1.35 33.38 -22.13
C ASN A 124 -0.62 33.23 -20.77
N PRO A 125 0.70 33.48 -20.69
CA PRO A 125 1.46 33.30 -19.46
C PRO A 125 0.94 34.12 -18.27
N ASP A 126 0.32 35.28 -18.51
CA ASP A 126 -0.13 36.22 -17.48
C ASP A 126 -1.27 35.67 -16.61
N TYR A 127 -1.90 34.56 -17.02
CA TYR A 127 -3.06 33.98 -16.34
C TYR A 127 -2.80 32.57 -15.80
N VAL A 128 -1.53 32.17 -15.71
CA VAL A 128 -1.15 30.94 -15.02
C VAL A 128 -0.88 31.28 -13.55
N THR A 129 -1.33 30.40 -12.66
CA THR A 129 -1.05 30.46 -11.23
C THR A 129 -0.68 29.07 -10.71
N LEU A 130 0.07 29.03 -9.62
CA LEU A 130 0.44 27.80 -8.94
C LEU A 130 0.12 27.95 -7.45
N ALA A 131 -0.67 27.03 -6.90
CA ALA A 131 -0.89 26.91 -5.47
C ALA A 131 -0.07 25.73 -4.94
N ILE A 132 0.74 25.97 -3.91
CA ILE A 132 1.54 24.94 -3.22
C ILE A 132 1.06 24.90 -1.77
N ASN A 133 0.62 23.74 -1.31
CA ASN A 133 -0.03 23.55 -0.02
C ASN A 133 0.55 22.37 0.75
N THR A 134 0.62 22.52 2.07
CA THR A 134 0.82 21.44 3.04
C THR A 134 -0.23 21.57 4.14
N THR A 135 -0.18 20.71 5.16
CA THR A 135 -1.07 20.81 6.33
C THR A 135 -0.89 22.12 7.11
N ALA A 136 0.29 22.74 7.06
CA ALA A 136 0.64 23.93 7.85
C ALA A 136 1.01 25.15 7.00
N PHE A 137 1.05 25.01 5.67
CA PHE A 137 1.59 26.03 4.77
C PHE A 137 0.77 26.15 3.49
N GLN A 138 0.61 27.38 3.00
CA GLN A 138 0.03 27.67 1.69
C GLN A 138 0.81 28.81 1.03
N LYS A 139 1.23 28.59 -0.23
CA LYS A 139 1.86 29.58 -1.09
C LYS A 139 1.13 29.62 -2.41
N ASN A 140 0.64 30.81 -2.76
CA ASN A 140 0.13 31.09 -4.10
C ASN A 140 1.23 31.84 -4.85
N VAL A 141 1.52 31.36 -6.05
CA VAL A 141 2.52 31.88 -6.98
C VAL A 141 1.76 32.45 -8.17
N THR A 142 1.97 33.73 -8.45
CA THR A 142 1.37 34.42 -9.60
C THR A 142 2.23 34.30 -10.84
N ALA A 143 1.69 34.71 -12.00
CA ALA A 143 2.41 34.70 -13.27
C ALA A 143 3.77 35.44 -13.21
N ASP A 144 3.84 36.56 -12.48
CA ASP A 144 5.07 37.36 -12.34
C ASP A 144 6.21 36.64 -11.60
N GLU A 145 5.87 35.66 -10.75
CA GLU A 145 6.84 34.85 -10.01
C GLU A 145 7.28 33.60 -10.80
N MET A 146 6.58 33.26 -11.89
CA MET A 146 6.87 32.07 -12.69
C MET A 146 7.76 32.38 -13.88
N HIS A 147 8.56 31.39 -14.24
CA HIS A 147 9.31 31.40 -15.48
C HIS A 147 8.51 30.72 -16.59
N TYR A 148 8.67 31.22 -17.80
CA TYR A 148 7.98 30.73 -18.98
C TYR A 148 8.93 30.64 -20.18
N TYR A 149 8.81 29.57 -20.95
CA TYR A 149 9.42 29.46 -22.28
C TYR A 149 8.62 28.50 -23.16
N THR A 150 8.80 28.60 -24.47
CA THR A 150 8.29 27.64 -25.45
C THR A 150 9.45 26.74 -25.89
N ASN A 151 9.26 25.42 -25.83
CA ASN A 151 10.30 24.48 -26.27
C ASN A 151 10.36 24.36 -27.80
N THR A 152 11.33 23.62 -28.31
CA THR A 152 11.51 23.39 -29.77
C THR A 152 10.36 22.63 -30.43
N SER A 153 9.55 21.92 -29.65
CA SER A 153 8.37 21.20 -30.12
C SER A 153 7.11 22.07 -30.17
N GLY A 154 7.19 23.33 -29.73
CA GLY A 154 6.06 24.24 -29.64
C GLY A 154 5.24 24.12 -28.34
N ASP A 155 5.65 23.26 -27.41
CA ASP A 155 5.00 23.12 -26.11
C ASP A 155 5.38 24.31 -25.21
N GLN A 156 4.41 24.84 -24.49
CA GLN A 156 4.65 25.87 -23.49
C GLN A 156 5.04 25.25 -22.16
N VAL A 157 6.09 25.77 -21.55
CA VAL A 157 6.59 25.32 -20.25
C VAL A 157 6.53 26.49 -19.27
N PHE A 158 5.86 26.25 -18.15
CA PHE A 158 5.77 27.14 -17.00
C PHE A 158 6.47 26.47 -15.84
N TYR A 159 7.34 27.18 -15.13
CA TYR A 159 7.97 26.60 -13.95
C TYR A 159 8.22 27.62 -12.84
N TYR A 160 8.21 27.12 -11.61
CA TYR A 160 8.52 27.88 -10.40
C TYR A 160 9.58 27.15 -9.59
N VAL A 161 10.60 27.89 -9.17
CA VAL A 161 11.68 27.37 -8.32
C VAL A 161 11.38 27.74 -6.87
N TYR A 162 10.95 26.76 -6.06
CA TYR A 162 10.73 26.99 -4.64
C TYR A 162 12.00 26.70 -3.85
N THR A 163 12.60 27.74 -3.27
CA THR A 163 13.86 27.64 -2.52
C THR A 163 13.63 27.51 -1.03
N ASN A 164 14.41 26.63 -0.39
CA ASN A 164 14.41 26.35 1.06
C ASN A 164 13.02 26.03 1.63
N PRO A 165 12.28 25.06 1.05
CA PRO A 165 11.01 24.66 1.63
C PRO A 165 11.21 24.05 3.04
N PRO A 166 10.28 24.32 3.97
CA PRO A 166 10.17 23.53 5.20
C PRO A 166 10.02 22.03 4.93
N SER A 167 10.44 21.20 5.89
CA SER A 167 10.30 19.74 5.76
C SER A 167 8.84 19.32 5.96
N ASP A 168 8.21 18.89 4.88
CA ASP A 168 6.82 18.43 4.80
C ASP A 168 6.57 17.66 3.48
N ILE A 169 5.38 17.09 3.35
CA ILE A 169 4.85 16.51 2.10
C ILE A 169 3.90 17.52 1.47
N TYR A 170 4.26 18.00 0.29
CA TYR A 170 3.52 19.05 -0.39
C TYR A 170 2.48 18.48 -1.35
N SER A 171 1.50 19.31 -1.64
CA SER A 171 0.56 19.16 -2.74
C SER A 171 0.59 20.46 -3.55
N TYR A 172 0.36 20.37 -4.85
CA TYR A 172 0.34 21.55 -5.70
C TYR A 172 -0.73 21.48 -6.77
N ASN A 173 -1.15 22.65 -7.25
CA ASN A 173 -2.10 22.75 -8.34
C ASN A 173 -1.77 23.94 -9.24
N PHE A 174 -1.64 23.68 -10.54
CA PHE A 174 -1.57 24.71 -11.55
C PHE A 174 -2.98 25.07 -12.01
N THR A 175 -3.28 26.36 -12.04
CA THR A 175 -4.54 26.89 -12.55
C THR A 175 -4.28 27.90 -13.65
N PHE A 176 -5.01 27.75 -14.75
CA PHE A 176 -5.04 28.68 -15.86
C PHE A 176 -6.42 29.34 -15.96
N GLN A 177 -6.41 30.67 -16.04
CA GLN A 177 -7.60 31.48 -16.22
C GLN A 177 -7.58 32.16 -17.59
N ASN A 178 -8.74 32.58 -18.09
CA ASN A 178 -8.81 33.46 -19.25
C ASN A 178 -8.75 34.94 -18.82
N GLN A 179 -8.71 35.85 -19.80
CA GLN A 179 -8.69 37.29 -19.55
C GLN A 179 -9.89 37.82 -18.74
N THR A 180 -11.01 37.10 -18.76
CA THR A 180 -12.22 37.44 -17.98
C THR A 180 -12.21 36.85 -16.56
N GLY A 181 -11.13 36.14 -16.17
CA GLY A 181 -10.99 35.49 -14.87
C GLY A 181 -11.69 34.13 -14.76
N ALA A 182 -12.26 33.60 -15.86
CA ALA A 182 -12.87 32.28 -15.86
C ALA A 182 -11.77 31.21 -15.91
N THR A 183 -11.82 30.26 -14.98
CA THR A 183 -10.92 29.09 -14.95
C THR A 183 -11.13 28.25 -16.20
N LEU A 184 -10.06 28.11 -17.00
CA LEU A 184 -10.03 27.27 -18.20
C LEU A 184 -9.44 25.89 -17.89
N TYR A 185 -8.53 25.83 -16.92
CA TYR A 185 -7.96 24.60 -16.43
C TYR A 185 -7.58 24.78 -14.97
N THR A 186 -7.93 23.80 -14.16
CA THR A 186 -7.34 23.57 -12.84
C THR A 186 -6.95 22.11 -12.85
N GLY A 187 -5.71 21.78 -12.49
CA GLY A 187 -5.27 20.39 -12.37
C GLY A 187 -6.29 19.61 -11.55
N PHE A 188 -6.89 18.57 -12.16
CA PHE A 188 -7.92 17.76 -11.51
C PHE A 188 -7.33 16.80 -10.48
N GLY A 189 -6.01 16.59 -10.52
CA GLY A 189 -5.24 16.08 -9.41
C GLY A 189 -4.40 17.20 -8.81
N THR A 190 -4.50 17.42 -7.50
CA THR A 190 -3.37 18.01 -6.78
C THR A 190 -2.17 17.13 -7.07
N GLY A 191 -1.20 17.61 -7.85
CA GLY A 191 0.08 16.93 -7.95
C GLY A 191 0.60 16.75 -6.54
N SER A 192 1.03 15.54 -6.19
CA SER A 192 1.70 15.31 -4.92
C SER A 192 3.16 15.69 -5.05
N GLY A 193 3.78 16.06 -3.94
CA GLY A 193 5.19 16.42 -3.88
C GLY A 193 5.46 17.93 -3.93
N PRO A 194 6.71 18.34 -3.65
CA PRO A 194 7.82 17.45 -3.27
C PRO A 194 7.63 16.78 -1.90
N ASP A 195 8.18 15.58 -1.72
CA ASP A 195 8.42 15.00 -0.40
C ASP A 195 9.77 15.50 0.09
N THR A 196 9.76 16.51 0.96
CA THR A 196 10.99 17.13 1.47
C THR A 196 11.51 16.46 2.75
N LEU A 197 10.96 15.30 3.10
CA LEU A 197 11.41 14.52 4.24
C LEU A 197 12.71 13.77 3.90
N SER A 198 13.34 13.20 4.93
CA SER A 198 14.45 12.26 4.73
C SER A 198 13.92 10.88 4.36
N ILE A 199 14.72 10.08 3.64
CA ILE A 199 14.34 8.70 3.30
C ILE A 199 13.98 7.86 4.53
N SER A 200 14.66 8.11 5.66
CA SER A 200 14.35 7.45 6.92
C SER A 200 13.02 7.92 7.53
N SER A 201 12.65 9.18 7.35
CA SER A 201 11.39 9.73 7.84
C SER A 201 10.22 9.17 7.03
N THR A 202 10.30 9.22 5.69
CA THR A 202 9.29 8.64 4.79
C THR A 202 9.10 7.14 5.06
N PHE A 203 10.20 6.38 5.25
CA PHE A 203 10.12 4.97 5.63
C PHE A 203 9.35 4.74 6.93
N LYS A 204 9.65 5.52 7.97
CA LYS A 204 8.98 5.38 9.29
C LYS A 204 7.49 5.67 9.19
N GLU A 205 7.12 6.72 8.46
CA GLU A 205 5.72 7.10 8.28
C GLU A 205 4.94 6.01 7.53
N LEU A 206 5.46 5.56 6.38
CA LEU A 206 4.84 4.47 5.63
C LEU A 206 4.76 3.19 6.43
N PHE A 207 5.81 2.83 7.17
CA PHE A 207 5.79 1.66 8.03
C PHE A 207 4.69 1.73 9.09
N ILE A 208 4.54 2.87 9.78
CA ILE A 208 3.49 3.06 10.78
C ILE A 208 2.10 2.95 10.13
N VAL A 209 1.88 3.60 8.99
CA VAL A 209 0.62 3.57 8.26
C VAL A 209 0.28 2.14 7.83
N THR A 210 1.22 1.40 7.22
CA THR A 210 1.03 -0.01 6.84
C THR A 210 0.76 -0.90 8.04
N VAL A 211 1.43 -0.68 9.18
CA VAL A 211 1.16 -1.46 10.40
C VAL A 211 -0.24 -1.21 10.93
N ILE A 212 -0.68 0.05 10.99
CA ILE A 212 -2.01 0.41 11.50
C ILE A 212 -3.11 -0.12 10.58
N ASN A 213 -2.97 0.11 9.28
CA ASN A 213 -4.01 -0.21 8.30
C ASN A 213 -4.05 -1.71 7.98
N ASP A 214 -2.91 -2.34 7.74
CA ASP A 214 -2.89 -3.67 7.13
C ASP A 214 -2.66 -4.79 8.15
N VAL A 215 -1.73 -4.62 9.11
CA VAL A 215 -1.37 -5.71 10.04
C VAL A 215 -2.57 -6.11 10.90
N ILE A 216 -3.36 -5.15 11.38
CA ILE A 216 -4.56 -5.43 12.18
C ILE A 216 -5.58 -6.19 11.35
N ILE A 217 -5.85 -5.74 10.13
CA ILE A 217 -6.82 -6.39 9.22
C ILE A 217 -6.35 -7.81 8.87
N PHE A 218 -5.07 -7.98 8.55
CA PHE A 218 -4.50 -9.28 8.22
C PHE A 218 -4.56 -10.25 9.39
N GLU A 219 -4.32 -9.78 10.62
CA GLU A 219 -4.44 -10.63 11.80
C GLU A 219 -5.89 -11.07 12.05
N ILE A 220 -6.88 -10.18 11.85
CA ILE A 220 -8.30 -10.53 11.94
C ILE A 220 -8.66 -11.61 10.91
N ILE A 221 -8.23 -11.45 9.65
CA ILE A 221 -8.46 -12.42 8.58
C ILE A 221 -7.79 -13.77 8.90
N LEU A 222 -6.55 -13.75 9.39
CA LEU A 222 -5.82 -14.95 9.80
C LEU A 222 -6.56 -15.70 10.91
N VAL A 223 -6.99 -14.97 11.95
CA VAL A 223 -7.73 -15.53 13.09
C VAL A 223 -9.05 -16.15 12.61
N ALA A 224 -9.82 -15.45 11.78
CA ALA A 224 -11.05 -15.99 11.18
C ALA A 224 -10.78 -17.29 10.42
N GLY A 225 -9.74 -17.32 9.58
CA GLY A 225 -9.31 -18.52 8.85
C GLY A 225 -8.96 -19.70 9.78
N ILE A 226 -8.26 -19.43 10.89
CA ILE A 226 -7.93 -20.44 11.90
C ILE A 226 -9.19 -21.02 12.56
N PHE A 227 -10.16 -20.17 12.92
CA PHE A 227 -11.41 -20.63 13.53
C PHE A 227 -12.26 -21.45 12.58
N ILE A 228 -12.40 -21.02 11.32
CA ILE A 228 -13.13 -21.75 10.28
C ILE A 228 -12.50 -23.14 10.07
N ALA A 229 -11.17 -23.21 9.94
CA ALA A 229 -10.46 -24.48 9.77
C ALA A 229 -10.65 -25.43 10.97
N ARG A 230 -10.68 -24.89 12.19
CA ARG A 230 -10.95 -25.67 13.41
C ARG A 230 -12.39 -26.20 13.43
N SER A 231 -13.36 -25.40 13.00
CA SER A 231 -14.77 -25.80 12.90
C SER A 231 -14.94 -27.01 11.96
N PHE A 232 -14.36 -26.95 10.76
CA PHE A 232 -14.40 -28.06 9.81
C PHE A 232 -13.71 -29.32 10.33
N SER A 233 -12.56 -29.18 10.99
CA SER A 233 -11.85 -30.33 11.58
C SER A 233 -12.66 -31.04 12.67
N ASN A 234 -13.32 -30.27 13.54
CA ASN A 234 -14.20 -30.83 14.57
C ASN A 234 -15.42 -31.53 13.98
N SER A 235 -16.04 -30.93 12.95
CA SER A 235 -17.18 -31.53 12.23
C SER A 235 -16.80 -32.86 11.57
N ALA A 236 -15.66 -32.91 10.87
CA ALA A 236 -15.15 -34.14 10.24
C ALA A 236 -14.86 -35.23 11.27
N ARG A 237 -14.28 -34.87 12.43
CA ARG A 237 -14.01 -35.83 13.51
C ARG A 237 -15.28 -36.43 14.11
N ASN A 238 -16.36 -35.66 14.20
CA ASN A 238 -17.64 -36.13 14.73
C ASN A 238 -18.37 -37.07 13.76
N ARG A 239 -18.19 -36.92 12.44
CA ARG A 239 -18.75 -37.83 11.43
C ARG A 239 -18.10 -39.20 11.40
N VAL A 240 -16.85 -39.30 11.84
CA VAL A 240 -16.05 -40.55 11.83
C VAL A 240 -16.12 -41.30 13.17
N ARG A 241 -16.76 -40.74 14.21
CA ARG A 241 -17.01 -41.49 15.44
C ARG A 241 -18.09 -42.55 15.17
N PRO A 242 -17.81 -43.86 15.34
CA PRO A 242 -18.84 -44.87 15.27
C PRO A 242 -19.92 -44.58 16.33
N PRO A 243 -21.20 -44.89 16.07
CA PRO A 243 -22.26 -44.72 17.05
C PRO A 243 -21.84 -45.43 18.34
N GLN A 244 -21.88 -44.70 19.46
CA GLN A 244 -21.71 -45.31 20.77
C GLN A 244 -22.75 -46.41 20.88
N ARG A 245 -22.33 -47.68 21.02
CA ARG A 245 -23.25 -48.80 21.24
C ARG A 245 -24.16 -48.42 22.41
N PRO A 246 -25.49 -48.63 22.29
CA PRO A 246 -26.38 -48.49 23.45
C PRO A 246 -25.78 -49.30 24.59
N LYS A 247 -25.73 -48.72 25.80
CA LYS A 247 -25.40 -49.49 27.01
C LYS A 247 -26.39 -50.66 27.04
N GLN A 248 -25.87 -51.87 26.89
CA GLN A 248 -26.65 -53.09 26.99
C GLN A 248 -27.26 -53.10 28.39
N PRO A 249 -28.59 -53.22 28.55
CA PRO A 249 -29.19 -53.29 29.88
C PRO A 249 -28.58 -54.48 30.60
N ASP A 250 -28.10 -54.25 31.83
CA ASP A 250 -27.58 -55.32 32.68
C ASP A 250 -28.65 -56.41 32.74
N ALA A 251 -28.32 -57.58 32.20
CA ALA A 251 -29.19 -58.74 32.27
C ALA A 251 -29.40 -59.04 33.75
N MET A 252 -30.63 -58.83 34.23
CA MET A 252 -31.05 -59.27 35.55
C MET A 252 -30.81 -60.78 35.64
N ASP A 253 -29.94 -61.17 36.55
CA ASP A 253 -29.70 -62.54 36.98
C ASP A 253 -31.04 -63.21 37.36
N GLN A 254 -31.55 -64.03 36.45
CA GLN A 254 -32.45 -65.12 36.81
C GLN A 254 -31.60 -66.29 37.28
N ASN A 255 -31.29 -66.36 38.57
CA ASN A 255 -31.10 -67.63 39.26
C ASN A 255 -31.06 -67.43 40.78
N ASN A 256 -32.10 -67.89 41.47
CA ASN A 256 -31.96 -68.94 42.47
C ASN A 256 -33.33 -69.36 42.98
N ASN A 257 -33.76 -70.53 42.50
CA ASN A 257 -34.58 -71.44 43.29
C ASN A 257 -33.68 -72.04 44.37
N GLN A 258 -34.01 -71.80 45.64
CA GLN A 258 -34.05 -72.79 46.72
C GLN A 258 -34.76 -72.19 47.93
#